data_AF-A0A7V4W8Y2-F1
#
_entry.id   AF-A0A7V4W8Y2-F1
#
_cell.length_a   1.000
_cell.length_b   1.000
_cell.length_c   1.000
_cell.angle_alpha   90.00
_cell.angle_beta   90.00
_cell.angle_gamma   90.00
#
_symmetry.space_group_name_H-M   'P 1'
#
loop_
_entity.id
_entity.type
_entity.pdbx_description
1 polymer ?
#
loop_
_entity_poly.entity_id
_entity_poly.type
_entity_poly.pdbx_seq_one_letter_code
_entity_poly.pdbx_strand_id
1 'polypeptide(L)'
;MLGFTLVEILTACLLLSIGLLAILTAVRAARETQQRALYLSIGRNIAQSKIDKARSMSVDNISSMAGTTQDSSLPAGNSITVSVNRYPDASQIHLYRVTVTVSWPEQRGTRRLTYETLIARK
;
A
#
# COMPACT_ATOMS: atom_id res chain seq x y z
N MET A 1 -12.53 -35.87 -48.74
CA MET A 1 -12.34 -34.68 -47.87
C MET A 1 -13.47 -34.69 -46.85
N LEU A 2 -13.22 -35.18 -45.64
CA LEU A 2 -14.20 -35.10 -44.55
C LEU A 2 -14.38 -33.61 -44.22
N GLY A 3 -15.51 -33.05 -44.64
CA GLY A 3 -15.86 -31.67 -44.36
C GLY A 3 -16.06 -31.50 -42.87
N PHE A 4 -15.40 -30.50 -42.29
CA PHE A 4 -15.72 -30.00 -40.95
C PHE A 4 -17.24 -29.90 -40.83
N THR A 5 -17.81 -30.67 -39.89
CA THR A 5 -19.25 -30.64 -39.70
C THR A 5 -19.62 -29.27 -39.12
N LEU A 6 -20.71 -28.67 -39.57
CA LEU A 6 -21.18 -27.37 -39.06
C LEU A 6 -21.29 -27.35 -37.52
N VAL A 7 -21.58 -28.51 -36.93
CA VAL A 7 -21.60 -28.74 -35.48
C VAL A 7 -20.24 -28.48 -34.82
N GLU A 8 -19.15 -28.90 -35.45
CA GLU A 8 -17.78 -28.71 -34.93
C GLU A 8 -17.37 -27.24 -34.90
N ILE A 9 -17.77 -26.46 -35.91
CA ILE A 9 -17.54 -25.02 -35.93
C ILE A 9 -18.34 -24.34 -34.81
N LEU A 10 -19.59 -24.75 -34.60
CA LEU A 10 -20.43 -24.22 -33.53
C LEU A 10 -19.88 -24.55 -32.14
N THR A 11 -19.38 -25.78 -31.92
CA THR A 11 -18.77 -26.16 -30.64
C THR A 11 -17.44 -25.43 -30.42
N ALA A 12 -16.61 -25.25 -31.45
CA ALA A 12 -15.39 -24.47 -31.36
C ALA A 12 -15.68 -22.99 -31.01
N CYS A 13 -16.67 -22.38 -31.65
CA CYS A 13 -17.11 -21.01 -31.34
C CYS A 13 -17.64 -20.88 -29.91
N LEU A 14 -18.38 -21.87 -29.42
CA LEU A 14 -18.87 -21.91 -28.04
C LEU A 14 -17.70 -21.96 -27.03
N LEU A 15 -16.76 -22.88 -27.24
CA LEU A 15 -15.59 -23.03 -26.38
C LEU A 15 -14.70 -21.77 -26.41
N LEU A 16 -14.53 -21.17 -27.58
CA LEU A 16 -13.80 -19.91 -27.73
C LEU A 16 -14.46 -18.79 -26.92
N SER A 17 -15.80 -18.69 -26.96
CA SER A 17 -16.54 -17.66 -26.22
C SER A 17 -16.39 -17.82 -24.70
N ILE A 18 -16.44 -19.06 -24.20
CA ILE A 18 -16.21 -19.36 -22.79
C ILE A 18 -14.75 -19.03 -22.40
N GLY A 19 -13.78 -19.37 -23.25
CA GLY A 19 -12.37 -19.06 -23.04
C GLY A 19 -12.10 -17.55 -22.99
N LEU A 20 -12.69 -16.77 -23.88
CA LEU A 20 -12.56 -15.31 -23.89
C LEU A 20 -13.12 -14.68 -22.61
N LEU A 21 -14.24 -15.18 -22.12
CA LEU A 21 -14.83 -14.70 -20.86
C LEU A 21 -13.89 -14.94 -19.67
N ALA A 22 -13.27 -16.13 -19.61
CA ALA A 22 -12.28 -16.46 -18.57
C ALA A 22 -11.03 -15.55 -18.64
N ILE A 23 -10.57 -15.20 -19.84
CA ILE A 23 -9.44 -14.28 -20.01
C ILE A 23 -9.80 -12.87 -19.53
N LEU A 24 -11.00 -12.39 -19.86
CA LEU A 24 -11.44 -11.04 -19.45
C LEU A 24 -11.54 -10.90 -17.92
N THR A 25 -11.99 -11.93 -17.21
CA THR A 25 -12.03 -11.90 -15.75
C THR A 25 -10.62 -11.96 -15.15
N ALA A 26 -9.73 -12.77 -15.72
CA ALA A 26 -8.33 -12.85 -15.29
C ALA A 26 -7.58 -11.51 -15.47
N VAL A 27 -7.77 -10.81 -16.60
CA VAL A 27 -7.13 -9.52 -16.85
C VAL A 27 -7.56 -8.46 -15.83
N ARG A 28 -8.84 -8.43 -15.43
CA ARG A 28 -9.32 -7.51 -14.39
C ARG A 28 -8.63 -7.80 -13.05
N ALA A 29 -8.61 -9.06 -12.63
CA ALA A 29 -7.96 -9.48 -11.39
C ALA A 29 -6.44 -9.16 -11.39
N ALA A 30 -5.77 -9.37 -12.53
CA ALA A 30 -4.35 -9.05 -12.68
C ALA A 30 -4.07 -7.55 -12.52
N ARG A 31 -4.89 -6.69 -13.15
CA ARG A 31 -4.75 -5.22 -13.02
C ARG A 31 -4.96 -4.74 -11.60
N GLU A 32 -5.97 -5.25 -10.90
CA GLU A 32 -6.22 -4.92 -9.49
C GLU A 32 -5.03 -5.31 -8.60
N THR A 33 -4.45 -6.49 -8.84
CA THR A 33 -3.27 -6.97 -8.11
C THR A 33 -2.04 -6.08 -8.37
N GLN A 34 -1.82 -5.67 -9.62
CA GLN A 34 -0.72 -4.77 -9.99
C GLN A 34 -0.87 -3.39 -9.34
N GLN A 35 -2.06 -2.79 -9.39
CA GLN A 35 -2.32 -1.50 -8.74
C GLN A 35 -2.11 -1.58 -7.23
N ARG A 36 -2.60 -2.66 -6.60
CA ARG A 36 -2.40 -2.89 -5.17
C ARG A 36 -0.92 -3.03 -4.80
N ALA A 37 -0.14 -3.77 -5.60
CA ALA A 37 1.29 -3.91 -5.38
C ALA A 37 2.02 -2.56 -5.50
N LEU A 38 1.62 -1.73 -6.47
CA LEU A 38 2.17 -0.39 -6.68
C LEU A 38 1.89 0.52 -5.47
N TYR A 39 0.65 0.60 -4.98
CA TYR A 39 0.33 1.44 -3.82
C TYR A 39 0.99 0.94 -2.52
N LEU A 40 1.14 -0.37 -2.35
CA LEU A 40 1.91 -0.92 -1.23
C LEU A 40 3.38 -0.51 -1.28
N SER A 41 3.98 -0.55 -2.47
CA SER A 41 5.37 -0.11 -2.68
C SER A 41 5.53 1.37 -2.38
N ILE A 42 4.65 2.22 -2.91
CA ILE A 42 4.63 3.67 -2.65
C ILE A 42 4.44 3.95 -1.15
N GLY A 43 3.43 3.34 -0.52
CA GLY A 43 3.15 3.53 0.90
C GLY A 43 4.32 3.09 1.79
N ARG A 44 5.01 2.00 1.43
CA ARG A 44 6.25 1.59 2.10
C ARG A 44 7.37 2.63 1.93
N ASN A 45 7.60 3.11 0.71
CA ASN A 45 8.65 4.11 0.45
C ASN A 45 8.39 5.42 1.21
N ILE A 46 7.13 5.86 1.26
CA ILE A 46 6.73 7.03 2.05
C ILE A 46 6.99 6.79 3.53
N ALA A 47 6.53 5.66 4.09
CA ALA A 47 6.72 5.34 5.49
C ALA A 47 8.21 5.27 5.86
N GLN A 48 9.01 4.62 5.02
CA GLN A 48 10.46 4.51 5.18
C GLN A 48 11.14 5.89 5.13
N SER A 49 10.80 6.71 4.14
CA SER A 49 11.32 8.08 4.02
C SER A 49 11.00 8.93 5.27
N LYS A 50 9.80 8.80 5.83
CA LYS A 50 9.44 9.48 7.09
C LYS A 50 10.23 8.95 8.28
N ILE A 51 10.48 7.65 8.36
CA ILE A 51 11.33 7.05 9.40
C ILE A 51 12.77 7.51 9.28
N ASP A 52 13.33 7.51 8.08
CA ASP A 52 14.71 7.94 7.82
C ASP A 52 14.85 9.43 8.16
N LYS A 53 13.86 10.24 7.79
CA LYS A 53 13.80 11.65 8.21
C LYS A 53 13.75 11.77 9.73
N ALA A 54 12.90 11.00 10.42
CA ALA A 54 12.84 11.02 11.88
C ALA A 54 14.18 10.64 12.53
N ARG A 55 14.90 9.65 11.98
CA ARG A 55 16.24 9.26 12.43
C ARG A 55 17.31 10.32 12.19
N SER A 56 17.16 11.12 11.14
CA SER A 56 18.08 12.22 10.83
C SER A 56 17.84 13.49 11.66
N MET A 57 16.66 13.62 12.27
CA MET A 57 16.29 14.80 13.07
C MET A 57 16.77 14.67 14.51
N SER A 58 17.11 15.81 15.13
CA SER A 58 17.41 15.84 16.57
C SER A 58 16.15 15.51 17.37
N VAL A 59 16.37 14.91 18.55
CA VAL A 59 15.29 14.55 19.47
C VAL A 59 14.46 15.75 19.89
N ASP A 60 15.05 16.94 19.96
CA ASP A 60 14.32 18.18 20.31
C ASP A 60 13.34 18.61 19.20
N ASN A 61 13.61 18.24 17.94
CA ASN A 61 12.79 18.62 16.79
C ASN A 61 11.85 17.50 16.32
N ILE A 62 11.96 16.28 16.85
CA ILE A 62 11.22 15.12 16.34
C ILE A 62 9.70 15.27 16.48
N SER A 63 9.24 15.98 17.52
CA SER A 63 7.83 16.29 17.74
C SER A 63 7.22 17.13 16.61
N SER A 64 8.03 17.93 15.90
CA SER A 64 7.55 18.74 14.75
C SER A 64 7.13 17.90 13.55
N MET A 65 7.53 16.62 13.50
CA MET A 65 7.07 15.70 12.47
C MET A 65 5.67 15.16 12.73
N ALA A 66 5.16 15.29 13.95
CA ALA A 66 3.84 14.79 14.29
C ALA A 66 2.77 15.54 13.49
N GLY A 67 1.82 14.80 12.95
CA GLY A 67 0.74 15.36 12.14
C GLY A 67 0.27 14.42 11.06
N THR A 68 -0.74 14.90 10.33
CA THR A 68 -1.34 14.17 9.22
C THR A 68 -1.11 14.93 7.93
N THR A 69 -0.60 14.24 6.92
CA THR A 69 -0.33 14.78 5.58
C THR A 69 -0.92 13.88 4.51
N GLN A 70 -1.08 14.41 3.31
CA GLN A 70 -1.47 13.65 2.12
C GLN A 70 -0.34 13.65 1.12
N ASP A 71 -0.30 12.62 0.28
CA ASP A 71 0.68 12.48 -0.80
C ASP A 71 -0.05 12.18 -2.11
N SER A 72 0.27 12.93 -3.16
CA SER A 72 -0.38 12.82 -4.47
C SER A 72 -0.05 11.53 -5.23
N SER A 73 0.98 10.79 -4.79
CA SER A 73 1.33 9.48 -5.36
C SER A 73 0.40 8.34 -4.90
N LEU A 74 -0.46 8.60 -3.91
CA LEU A 74 -1.49 7.68 -3.44
C LEU A 74 -2.89 8.15 -3.88
N PRO A 75 -3.89 7.25 -3.89
CA PRO A 75 -5.27 7.60 -4.21
C PRO A 75 -5.82 8.73 -3.33
N ALA A 76 -6.70 9.55 -3.91
CA ALA A 76 -7.39 10.63 -3.18
C ALA A 76 -8.13 10.08 -1.96
N GLY A 77 -8.05 10.79 -0.83
CA GLY A 77 -8.54 10.31 0.46
C GLY A 77 -7.52 9.50 1.26
N ASN A 78 -6.27 9.46 0.82
CA ASN A 78 -5.16 8.96 1.62
C ASN A 78 -4.86 9.85 2.83
N SER A 79 -4.19 9.25 3.81
CA SER A 79 -3.73 9.93 5.01
C SER A 79 -2.45 9.27 5.51
N ILE A 80 -1.43 10.10 5.72
CA ILE A 80 -0.14 9.74 6.29
C ILE A 80 -0.05 10.43 7.65
N THR A 81 -0.28 9.66 8.71
CA THR A 81 -0.20 10.14 10.08
C THR A 81 1.13 9.72 10.69
N VAL A 82 1.88 10.70 11.19
CA VAL A 82 3.07 10.47 12.00
C VAL A 82 2.70 10.80 13.43
N SER A 83 2.84 9.82 14.33
CA SER A 83 2.71 10.03 15.77
C SER A 83 4.06 9.84 16.43
N VAL A 84 4.35 10.74 17.39
CA VAL A 84 5.62 10.75 18.11
C VAL A 84 5.28 10.74 19.59
N ASN A 85 5.51 9.60 20.24
CA ASN A 85 5.21 9.40 21.64
C ASN A 85 6.50 9.13 22.40
N ARG A 86 6.62 9.68 23.60
CA ARG A 86 7.70 9.28 24.51
C ARG A 86 7.47 7.81 24.88
N TYR A 87 8.51 6.98 24.78
CA TYR A 87 8.40 5.58 25.17
C TYR A 87 8.40 5.50 26.72
N PRO A 88 7.42 4.82 27.35
CA PRO A 88 7.33 4.79 28.81
C PRO A 88 8.31 3.78 29.44
N ASP A 89 8.57 3.98 30.73
CA ASP A 89 9.24 3.08 31.70
C ASP A 89 10.72 3.25 32.09
N ALA A 90 11.39 4.34 31.72
CA ALA A 90 12.56 4.74 32.50
C ALA A 90 12.71 6.25 32.51
N SER A 91 12.57 6.84 33.70
CA SER A 91 12.74 8.27 34.03
C SER A 91 14.09 8.88 33.58
N GLN A 92 14.97 8.09 32.94
CA GLN A 92 16.34 8.45 32.58
C GLN A 92 16.67 8.23 31.09
N ILE A 93 15.76 7.70 30.26
CA ILE A 93 16.07 7.43 28.84
C ILE A 93 15.24 8.37 27.96
N HIS A 94 15.92 9.24 27.21
CA HIS A 94 15.33 10.11 26.19
C HIS A 94 14.97 9.30 24.93
N LEU A 95 14.10 8.30 25.08
CA LEU A 95 13.63 7.43 24.01
C LEU A 95 12.26 7.88 23.48
N TYR A 96 12.17 8.04 22.17
CA TYR A 96 10.96 8.42 21.47
C TYR A 96 10.56 7.29 20.53
N ARG A 97 9.27 6.94 20.55
CA ARG A 97 8.63 6.06 19.58
C ARG A 97 8.03 6.92 18.49
N VAL A 98 8.46 6.70 17.26
CA VAL A 98 7.84 7.29 16.08
C VAL A 98 7.07 6.21 15.35
N THR A 99 5.77 6.42 15.21
CA THR A 99 4.87 5.53 14.49
C THR A 99 4.36 6.27 13.25
N VAL A 100 4.68 5.74 12.07
CA VAL A 100 4.23 6.27 10.78
C VAL A 100 3.14 5.36 10.24
N THR A 101 1.94 5.91 10.10
CA THR A 101 0.77 5.21 9.58
C THR A 101 0.38 5.80 8.23
N VAL A 102 0.51 5.02 7.18
CA VAL A 102 0.07 5.38 5.83
C VAL A 102 -1.23 4.65 5.54
N SER A 103 -2.26 5.37 5.11
CA SER A 103 -3.56 4.80 4.79
C SER A 103 -4.12 5.37 3.50
N TRP A 104 -4.88 4.57 2.77
CA TRP A 104 -5.52 4.98 1.52
C TRP A 104 -6.78 4.15 1.26
N PRO A 105 -7.75 4.69 0.50
CA PRO A 105 -8.92 3.92 0.10
C PRO A 105 -8.55 2.85 -0.93
N GLU A 106 -9.13 1.67 -0.76
CA GLU A 106 -9.07 0.51 -1.64
C GLU A 106 -10.52 0.09 -1.95
N GLN A 107 -10.78 -0.63 -3.04
CA GLN A 107 -12.15 -0.92 -3.53
C GLN A 107 -13.10 -1.53 -2.47
N ARG A 108 -12.58 -2.18 -1.43
CA ARG A 108 -13.36 -2.83 -0.36
C ARG A 108 -13.08 -2.29 1.04
N GLY A 109 -12.46 -1.11 1.18
CA GLY A 109 -12.21 -0.51 2.48
C GLY A 109 -11.00 0.41 2.52
N THR A 110 -10.51 0.70 3.72
CA THR A 110 -9.27 1.49 3.88
C THR A 110 -8.11 0.55 4.16
N ARG A 111 -7.05 0.66 3.34
CA ARG A 111 -5.80 -0.01 3.62
C ARG A 111 -4.96 0.82 4.57
N ARG A 112 -4.21 0.17 5.46
CA ARG A 112 -3.29 0.83 6.37
C ARG A 112 -1.97 0.06 6.46
N LEU A 113 -0.87 0.80 6.45
CA LEU A 113 0.48 0.34 6.74
C LEU A 113 0.98 1.13 7.93
N THR A 114 1.48 0.45 8.95
CA THR A 114 2.06 1.09 10.13
C THR A 114 3.49 0.62 10.28
N TYR A 115 4.41 1.58 10.39
CA TYR A 115 5.82 1.33 10.67
C TYR A 115 6.19 2.05 11.96
N GLU A 116 6.98 1.38 12.79
CA GLU A 116 7.41 1.93 14.07
C GLU A 116 8.95 1.93 14.14
N THR A 117 9.51 2.99 14.73
CA THR A 117 10.93 3.04 15.06
C THR A 117 11.11 3.69 16.43
N LEU A 118 12.18 3.26 17.11
CA LEU A 118 12.63 3.88 18.34
C LEU A 118 13.84 4.77 18.03
N ILE A 119 13.87 5.96 18.63
CA ILE A 119 14.95 6.93 18.47
C ILE A 119 15.39 7.36 19.87
N ALA A 120 16.69 7.26 20.13
CA ALA A 120 17.32 7.68 21.37
C ALA A 120 18.08 9.01 21.16
N ARG A 121 18.13 9.85 22.20
CA ARG A 121 19.04 11.00 22.22
C ARG A 121 20.49 10.51 22.25
N LYS A 122 21.29 10.98 21.30
CA LYS A 122 22.74 10.73 21.26
C LYS A 122 23.46 11.64 22.25
#